data_AF-A0A9E3TZN5-F1
#
_entry.id   AF-A0A9E3TZN5-F1
#
_cell.length_a   1.000
_cell.length_b   1.000
_cell.length_c   1.000
_cell.angle_alpha   90.00
_cell.angle_beta   90.00
_cell.angle_gamma   90.00
#
_symmetry.space_group_name_H-M   'P 1'
#
loop_
_entity.id
_entity.type
_entity.pdbx_description
1 polymer ?
#
loop_
_entity_poly.entity_id
_entity_poly.type
_entity_poly.pdbx_seq_one_letter_code
_entity_poly.pdbx_strand_id
1 'polypeptide(L)'
;MIQILEKQAVRSQAMPVSVAQYHRLCETGIVSQRTELLRGVILEKMTKSPLHVYLVRWLLNWLASGVPAEFDVRQEQPLTLVDSEPEPDLAV
;
A
#
# COMPACT_ATOMS: atom_id res chain seq x y z
N MET A 1 12.39 3.16 4.30
CA MET A 1 11.98 4.57 4.45
C MET A 1 13.10 5.45 3.90
N ILE A 2 12.84 6.21 2.83
CA ILE A 2 13.87 6.97 2.11
C ILE A 2 14.35 8.11 3.04
N GLN A 3 15.57 7.99 3.60
CA GLN A 3 16.10 8.94 4.59
C GLN A 3 16.06 10.40 4.14
N ILE A 4 16.07 10.67 2.83
CA ILE A 4 15.99 12.02 2.27
C ILE A 4 14.66 12.70 2.59
N LEU A 5 13.58 11.94 2.64
CA LEU A 5 12.25 12.46 2.91
C LEU A 5 12.05 12.73 4.40
N GLU A 6 12.90 12.25 5.32
CA GLU A 6 12.78 12.64 6.73
C GLU A 6 13.15 14.12 6.99
N LYS A 7 13.83 14.76 6.03
CA LYS A 7 14.20 16.17 6.14
C LYS A 7 13.01 17.06 5.75
N GLN A 8 12.48 17.81 6.71
CA GLN A 8 11.35 18.73 6.50
C GLN A 8 11.59 19.71 5.33
N ALA A 9 12.81 20.23 5.21
CA ALA A 9 13.18 21.13 4.11
C ALA A 9 12.97 20.50 2.73
N VAL A 10 13.27 19.20 2.59
CA VAL A 10 13.05 18.45 1.35
C VAL A 10 11.55 18.20 1.15
N ARG A 11 10.82 17.75 2.18
CA ARG A 11 9.37 17.51 2.08
C ARG A 11 8.61 18.76 1.62
N SER A 12 8.98 19.94 2.13
CA SER A 12 8.30 21.20 1.79
C SER A 12 8.50 21.66 0.34
N GLN A 13 9.52 21.15 -0.35
CA GLN A 13 9.86 21.51 -1.72
C GLN A 13 9.55 20.39 -2.73
N ALA A 14 9.22 19.20 -2.25
CA ALA A 14 8.81 18.09 -3.09
C ALA A 14 7.36 18.28 -3.55
N MET A 15 7.10 18.08 -4.84
CA MET A 15 5.73 17.96 -5.33
C MET A 15 5.23 16.54 -5.04
N PRO A 16 4.16 16.35 -4.24
CA PRO A 16 3.59 15.03 -4.01
C PRO A 16 2.88 14.51 -5.26
N VAL A 17 2.96 13.20 -5.49
CA VAL A 17 2.19 12.53 -6.53
C VAL A 17 0.76 12.30 -6.04
N SER A 18 -0.24 12.77 -6.78
CA SER A 18 -1.64 12.45 -6.45
C SER A 18 -2.00 11.02 -6.84
N VAL A 19 -3.06 10.47 -6.23
CA VAL A 19 -3.59 9.14 -6.60
C VAL A 19 -3.91 9.06 -8.10
N ALA A 20 -4.56 10.08 -8.65
CA ALA A 20 -4.89 10.11 -10.08
C ALA A 20 -3.65 10.13 -10.98
N GLN A 21 -2.58 10.81 -10.56
CA GLN A 21 -1.29 10.78 -11.26
C GLN A 21 -0.66 9.39 -11.16
N TYR A 22 -0.66 8.79 -9.97
CA TYR A 22 -0.14 7.45 -9.73
C TYR A 22 -0.82 6.41 -10.63
N HIS A 23 -2.15 6.40 -10.69
CA HIS A 23 -2.90 5.50 -11.58
C HIS A 23 -2.52 5.67 -13.04
N ARG A 24 -2.44 6.93 -13.53
CA ARG A 24 -2.01 7.20 -14.91
C ARG A 24 -0.58 6.69 -15.17
N LEU A 25 0.34 6.85 -14.22
CA LEU A 25 1.71 6.37 -14.35
C LEU A 25 1.78 4.84 -14.41
N CYS A 26 0.93 4.15 -13.64
CA CYS A 26 0.79 2.69 -13.69
C CYS A 26 0.15 2.22 -15.01
N GLU A 27 -0.94 2.84 -15.45
CA GLU A 27 -1.64 2.53 -16.71
C GLU A 27 -0.73 2.67 -17.94
N THR A 28 0.15 3.68 -17.93
CA THR A 28 1.13 3.92 -18.99
C THR A 28 2.38 3.05 -18.89
N GLY A 29 2.51 2.24 -17.83
CA GLY A 29 3.66 1.37 -17.58
C GLY A 29 4.94 2.10 -17.19
N ILE A 30 4.89 3.41 -16.91
CA ILE A 30 6.04 4.19 -16.43
C ILE A 30 6.40 3.75 -15.02
N VAL A 31 5.39 3.48 -14.20
CA VAL A 31 5.53 2.96 -12.84
C VAL A 31 5.06 1.51 -12.82
N SER A 32 5.86 0.65 -12.18
CA SER A 32 5.54 -0.76 -12.01
C SER A 32 4.35 -0.98 -11.08
N GLN A 33 3.52 -1.98 -11.35
CA GLN A 33 2.45 -2.44 -10.45
C GLN A 33 2.99 -3.01 -9.11
N ARG A 34 4.30 -3.27 -9.01
CA ARG A 34 4.97 -3.66 -7.76
C ARG A 34 5.31 -2.46 -6.87
N THR A 35 4.54 -1.38 -6.96
CA THR A 35 4.71 -0.18 -6.14
C THR A 35 3.44 0.15 -5.37
N GLU A 36 3.55 0.95 -4.33
CA GLU A 36 2.44 1.56 -3.61
C GLU A 36 2.66 3.07 -3.45
N LEU A 37 1.59 3.85 -3.32
CA LEU A 37 1.65 5.29 -3.11
C LEU A 37 1.46 5.59 -1.62
N LEU A 38 2.50 6.06 -0.92
CA LEU A 38 2.39 6.46 0.49
C LEU A 38 2.62 7.96 0.62
N ARG A 39 1.55 8.70 0.96
CA ARG A 39 1.58 10.15 1.21
C ARG A 39 2.28 10.94 0.09
N GLY A 40 1.86 10.67 -1.15
CA GLY A 40 2.43 11.29 -2.34
C GLY A 40 3.79 10.76 -2.80
N VAL A 41 4.28 9.65 -2.25
CA VAL A 41 5.56 9.03 -2.60
C VAL A 41 5.35 7.63 -3.14
N ILE A 42 5.89 7.35 -4.32
CA ILE A 42 5.85 6.01 -4.93
C ILE A 42 6.98 5.17 -4.35
N LEU A 43 6.66 4.02 -3.77
CA LEU A 43 7.60 3.10 -3.13
C LEU A 43 7.46 1.70 -3.70
N GLU A 44 8.57 0.96 -3.82
CA GLU A 44 8.53 -0.45 -4.20
C GLU A 44 7.98 -1.32 -3.08
N LYS A 45 7.13 -2.28 -3.46
CA LYS A 45 6.62 -3.31 -2.55
C LYS A 45 7.73 -4.26 -2.16
N MET A 46 7.73 -4.67 -0.89
CA MET A 46 8.64 -5.71 -0.40
C MET A 46 8.24 -7.09 -0.95
N THR A 47 9.23 -7.93 -1.21
CA THR A 47 9.00 -9.34 -1.55
C THR A 47 8.58 -10.12 -0.31
N LYS A 48 7.58 -10.97 -0.46
CA LYS A 48 7.00 -11.77 0.62
C LYS A 48 7.82 -13.04 0.84
N SER A 49 8.18 -13.34 2.09
CA SER A 49 8.86 -14.58 2.46
C SER A 49 7.83 -15.71 2.66
N PRO A 50 8.25 -17.00 2.60
CA PRO A 50 7.34 -18.11 2.90
C PRO A 50 6.70 -18.01 4.30
N LEU A 51 7.45 -17.50 5.29
CA LEU A 51 6.93 -17.27 6.65
C LEU A 51 5.88 -16.16 6.66
N HIS A 52 6.11 -15.06 5.93
CA HIS A 52 5.13 -13.98 5.79
C HIS A 52 3.82 -14.50 5.19
N VAL A 53 3.88 -15.24 4.09
CA VAL A 53 2.69 -15.82 3.43
C VAL A 53 1.92 -16.75 4.38
N TYR A 54 2.63 -17.58 5.14
CA TYR A 54 2.02 -18.47 6.12
C TYR A 54 1.27 -17.68 7.21
N LEU A 55 1.91 -16.66 7.78
CA LEU A 55 1.33 -15.84 8.85
C LEU A 55 0.12 -15.05 8.36
N VAL A 56 0.19 -14.43 7.18
CA VAL A 56 -0.93 -13.69 6.59
C VAL A 56 -2.12 -14.61 6.36
N ARG A 57 -1.89 -15.81 5.83
CA ARG A 57 -2.97 -16.79 5.60
C ARG A 57 -3.60 -17.27 6.91
N TRP A 58 -2.79 -17.51 7.94
CA TRP A 58 -3.30 -17.88 9.26
C TRP A 58 -4.16 -16.76 9.86
N LEU A 59 -3.68 -15.52 9.78
CA LEU A 59 -4.35 -14.35 10.33
C LEU A 59 -5.64 -14.01 9.57
N LEU A 60 -5.66 -14.20 8.25
CA LEU A 60 -6.85 -14.07 7.40
C LEU A 60 -7.97 -15.00 7.89
N ASN A 61 -7.65 -16.30 8.06
CA ASN A 61 -8.64 -17.28 8.51
C ASN A 61 -9.17 -16.95 9.91
N TRP A 62 -8.28 -16.52 10.81
CA TRP A 62 -8.65 -16.10 12.15
C TRP A 62 -9.58 -14.88 12.14
N LEU A 63 -9.23 -13.81 11.40
CA LEU A 63 -10.06 -12.62 11.25
C LEU A 63 -11.42 -12.94 10.61
N ALA A 64 -11.43 -13.70 9.51
CA ALA A 64 -12.67 -14.06 8.82
C ALA A 64 -13.65 -14.84 9.71
N SER A 65 -13.17 -15.54 10.74
CA SER A 65 -14.01 -16.23 11.73
C SER A 65 -14.56 -15.34 12.85
N GLY A 66 -13.94 -14.18 13.11
CA GLY A 66 -14.29 -13.29 14.21
C GLY A 66 -14.96 -11.98 13.79
N VAL A 67 -14.86 -11.62 12.51
CA VAL A 67 -15.41 -10.38 11.95
C VAL A 67 -16.92 -10.54 11.68
N PRO A 68 -17.76 -9.55 12.06
CA PRO A 68 -19.19 -9.58 11.78
C PRO A 68 -19.49 -9.63 10.27
N ALA A 69 -20.65 -10.19 9.90
CA ALA A 69 -21.02 -10.40 8.50
C ALA A 69 -21.18 -9.11 7.67
N GLU A 70 -21.27 -7.96 8.34
CA GLU A 70 -21.35 -6.63 7.73
C GLU A 70 -20.00 -6.10 7.22
N PHE A 71 -18.89 -6.75 7.58
CA PHE A 71 -17.54 -6.38 7.19
C PHE A 71 -16.91 -7.42 6.28
N ASP A 72 -15.95 -6.99 5.46
CA ASP A 72 -15.22 -7.84 4.51
C ASP A 72 -13.73 -7.86 4.85
N VAL A 73 -13.13 -9.04 4.95
CA VAL A 73 -11.70 -9.17 5.20
C VAL A 73 -10.97 -9.25 3.87
N ARG A 74 -10.20 -8.20 3.56
CA ARG A 74 -9.47 -8.05 2.30
C ARG A 74 -8.01 -8.43 2.48
N GLN A 75 -7.52 -9.32 1.62
CA GLN A 75 -6.11 -9.73 1.60
C GLN A 75 -5.36 -9.03 0.47
N GLU A 76 -4.30 -8.30 0.83
CA GLU A 76 -3.30 -7.76 -0.11
C GLU A 76 -3.94 -6.95 -1.26
N GLN A 77 -4.98 -6.17 -0.93
CA GLN A 77 -5.69 -5.31 -1.88
C GLN A 77 -5.31 -3.85 -1.65
N PRO A 78 -5.14 -3.05 -2.72
CA PRO A 78 -4.92 -1.62 -2.58
C PRO A 78 -6.13 -0.95 -1.92
N LEU A 79 -5.83 0.03 -1.06
CA LEU A 79 -6.82 0.90 -0.42
C LEU A 79 -6.61 2.32 -0.90
N THR A 80 -7.45 2.79 -1.82
CA THR A 80 -7.37 4.17 -2.29
C THR A 80 -7.85 5.14 -1.21
N LEU A 81 -6.93 5.96 -0.70
CA LEU A 81 -7.16 7.04 0.25
C LEU A 81 -7.04 8.40 -0.46
N VAL A 82 -7.19 9.49 0.29
CA VAL A 82 -7.14 10.86 -0.27
C VAL A 82 -5.79 11.18 -0.93
N ASP A 83 -4.69 10.75 -0.31
CA ASP A 83 -3.32 11.10 -0.72
C ASP A 83 -2.39 9.89 -0.85
N SER A 84 -2.94 8.68 -0.74
CA SER A 84 -2.21 7.43 -0.62
C SER A 84 -3.00 6.27 -1.22
N GLU A 85 -2.30 5.23 -1.64
CA GLU A 85 -2.85 3.92 -2.01
C GLU A 85 -1.93 2.82 -1.46
N PRO A 86 -1.97 2.55 -0.14
CA PRO A 86 -1.27 1.43 0.47
C PRO A 86 -1.88 0.09 0.07
N GLU A 87 -1.06 -0.96 0.09
CA GLU A 87 -1.52 -2.35 -0.04
C GLU A 87 -1.20 -3.12 1.26
N PRO A 88 -2.10 -3.08 2.27
CA PRO A 88 -1.88 -3.81 3.50
C PRO A 88 -1.97 -5.32 3.28
N ASP A 89 -1.29 -6.09 4.13
CA ASP A 89 -1.40 -7.56 4.13
C ASP A 89 -2.85 -8.01 4.35
N LEU A 90 -3.54 -7.37 5.31
CA LEU A 90 -4.96 -7.58 5.61
C LEU A 90 -5.64 -6.26 6.00
N ALA A 91 -6.90 -6.10 5.58
CA ALA A 91 -7.78 -5.00 5.97
C ALA A 91 -9.19 -5.53 6.27
N VAL A 92 -9.93 -4.83 7.13
CA VAL A 92 -11.33 -5.11 7.49
C VAL A 92 -12.14 -3.84 7.30
#